data_AF-A0A853DVL1-F1
#
_entry.id   AF-A0A853DVL1-F1
#
_cell.length_a   1.000
_cell.length_b   1.000
_cell.length_c   1.000
_cell.angle_alpha   90.00
_cell.angle_beta   90.00
_cell.angle_gamma   90.00
#
_symmetry.space_group_name_H-M   'P 1'
#
loop_
_entity.id
_entity.type
_entity.pdbx_description
1 polymer ?
#
loop_
_entity_poly.entity_id
_entity_poly.type
_entity_poly.pdbx_seq_one_letter_code
_entity_poly.pdbx_strand_id
1 'polypeptide(L)' 'MLGGLAGWHVLLLIFGVVPFVLWVIALVQVSLSRTTAAYVIAWIAVTTLVPLIGPVLWFTLGRANAPRNRDATSAG' A
#
# COMPACT_ATOMS: atom_id res chain seq x y z
N MET A 1 -11.31 -30.03 -4.55
CA MET A 1 -11.44 -28.76 -5.32
C MET A 1 -10.96 -27.54 -4.51
N LEU A 2 -9.99 -27.70 -3.59
CA LEU A 2 -9.52 -26.64 -2.68
C LEU A 2 -8.04 -26.23 -2.91
N GLY A 3 -7.34 -26.92 -3.82
CA GLY A 3 -5.89 -26.75 -4.01
C GLY A 3 -5.48 -25.44 -4.71
N GLY A 4 -6.38 -24.83 -5.50
CA GLY A 4 -6.09 -23.58 -6.22
C GLY A 4 -6.44 -22.31 -5.46
N LEU A 5 -7.37 -22.37 -4.50
CA LEU A 5 -7.80 -21.18 -3.75
C LEU A 5 -6.84 -20.84 -2.59
N ALA A 6 -6.23 -21.83 -1.93
CA ALA A 6 -5.47 -21.57 -0.70
C ALA A 6 -4.29 -20.59 -0.90
N GLY A 7 -3.52 -20.71 -1.98
CA GLY A 7 -2.30 -19.92 -2.17
C GLY A 7 -2.55 -18.42 -2.38
N TRP A 8 -3.37 -18.07 -3.38
CA TRP A 8 -3.62 -16.67 -3.73
C TRP A 8 -4.39 -15.90 -2.65
N HIS A 9 -5.36 -16.56 -2.01
CA HIS A 9 -6.14 -15.94 -0.94
C HIS A 9 -5.27 -15.67 0.29
N VAL A 10 -4.31 -16.54 0.60
CA VAL A 10 -3.32 -16.31 1.68
C VAL A 10 -2.42 -15.12 1.37
N LEU A 11 -1.98 -14.95 0.11
CA LEU A 11 -1.21 -13.77 -0.29
C LEU A 11 -2.01 -12.48 -0.14
N LEU A 12 -3.27 -12.45 -0.59
CA LEU A 12 -4.16 -11.29 -0.39
C LEU A 12 -4.42 -11.01 1.09
N LEU A 13 -4.54 -12.05 1.91
CA LEU A 13 -4.71 -11.89 3.35
C LEU A 13 -3.46 -11.24 3.96
N ILE A 14 -2.27 -11.75 3.66
CA ILE A 14 -1.00 -11.30 4.26
C ILE A 14 -0.58 -9.92 3.74
N PHE A 15 -0.73 -9.65 2.44
CA PHE A 15 -0.26 -8.40 1.84
C PHE A 15 -1.35 -7.33 1.66
N GLY A 16 -2.63 -7.70 1.80
CA GLY A 16 -3.75 -6.77 1.72
C GLY A 16 -4.45 -6.60 3.06
N VAL A 17 -5.12 -7.65 3.55
CA VAL A 17 -6.05 -7.56 4.69
C VAL A 17 -5.31 -7.29 6.01
N VAL A 18 -4.27 -8.06 6.32
CA VAL A 18 -3.49 -7.92 7.55
C VAL A 18 -2.89 -6.50 7.69
N PRO A 19 -2.13 -5.97 6.72
CA PRO A 19 -1.58 -4.62 6.83
C PRO A 19 -2.67 -3.55 6.90
N PHE A 20 -3.79 -3.73 6.20
CA PHE A 20 -4.93 -2.81 6.29
C PHE A 20 -5.54 -2.78 7.70
N VAL A 21 -5.76 -3.95 8.32
CA VAL A 21 -6.27 -4.03 9.70
C VAL A 21 -5.29 -3.40 10.68
N LEU A 22 -3.99 -3.68 10.55
CA LEU A 22 -2.96 -3.08 11.40
C LEU A 22 -2.92 -1.55 11.26
N TRP A 23 -3.11 -1.04 10.04
CA TRP A 23 -3.20 0.40 9.78
C TRP A 23 -4.42 1.04 10.47
N VAL A 24 -5.60 0.41 10.43
CA VAL A 24 -6.79 0.88 11.15
C VAL A 24 -6.56 0.89 12.65
N ILE A 25 -5.95 -0.17 13.21
CA ILE A 25 -5.62 -0.25 14.64
C ILE A 25 -4.70 0.91 15.02
N ALA A 26 -3.67 1.21 14.21
CA ALA A 26 -2.77 2.33 14.44
C ALA A 26 -3.50 3.67 14.46
N LEU A 27 -4.43 3.91 13.52
CA LEU A 27 -5.25 5.14 13.49
C LEU A 27 -6.11 5.29 14.74
N VAL A 28 -6.74 4.20 15.20
CA VAL A 28 -7.55 4.20 16.42
C VAL A 28 -6.68 4.51 17.64
N GLN A 29 -5.50 3.89 17.76
CA GLN A 29 -4.58 4.17 18.86
C GLN A 29 -4.11 5.63 18.90
N VAL A 30 -3.77 6.19 17.74
CA VAL A 30 -3.41 7.61 17.62
C VAL A 30 -4.59 8.49 18.02
N SER A 31 -5.81 8.16 17.58
CA SER A 31 -7.02 8.93 17.88
C SER A 31 -7.40 8.90 19.36
N LEU A 32 -7.13 7.79 20.05
CA LEU A 32 -7.38 7.63 21.48
C LEU A 32 -6.27 8.22 22.37
N SER A 33 -5.19 8.72 21.78
CA SER A 33 -4.06 9.29 22.53
C SER A 33 -4.49 10.56 23.26
N ARG A 34 -4.16 10.67 24.56
CA ARG A 34 -4.46 11.84 25.40
C ARG A 34 -3.47 12.99 25.17
N THR A 35 -3.35 13.42 23.91
CA THR A 35 -2.46 14.50 23.47
C THR A 35 -3.28 15.61 22.81
N THR A 36 -2.62 16.68 22.39
CA THR A 36 -3.28 17.79 21.71
C THR A 36 -3.85 17.34 20.36
N ALA A 37 -5.01 17.88 19.98
CA ALA A 37 -5.67 17.53 18.72
C ALA A 37 -4.76 17.75 17.49
N ALA A 38 -3.95 18.81 17.49
CA ALA A 38 -2.97 19.07 16.45
C ALA A 38 -1.94 17.92 16.29
N TYR A 39 -1.51 17.34 17.41
CA TYR A 39 -0.56 16.22 17.41
C TYR A 39 -1.20 14.92 16.90
N VAL A 40 -2.46 14.66 17.29
CA VAL A 40 -3.24 13.53 16.76
C VAL A 40 -3.41 13.65 15.24
N ILE A 41 -3.79 14.83 14.74
CA ILE A 41 -3.97 15.09 13.30
C ILE A 41 -2.66 14.87 12.54
N ALA A 42 -1.54 15.38 13.07
CA ALA A 42 -0.23 15.19 12.46
C ALA A 42 0.14 13.70 12.36
N TRP A 43 -0.10 12.92 13.42
CA TRP A 43 0.18 11.48 13.40
C TRP A 43 -0.74 10.70 12.47
N ILE A 44 -2.03 11.03 12.40
CA ILE A 44 -2.95 10.45 11.41
C ILE A 44 -2.42 10.70 9.99
N ALA A 45 -1.95 11.93 9.70
CA ALA A 45 -1.38 12.27 8.40
C ALA A 45 -0.12 11.44 8.11
N VAL A 46 0.82 11.34 9.06
CA VAL A 46 2.05 10.54 8.90
C VAL A 46 1.73 9.05 8.69
N THR A 47 0.92 8.47 9.56
CA THR A 47 0.52 7.06 9.50
C THR A 47 -0.25 6.72 8.22
N THR A 48 -0.95 7.69 7.62
CA THR A 48 -1.63 7.53 6.33
C THR A 48 -0.69 7.72 5.15
N LEU A 49 0.16 8.75 5.16
CA LEU A 49 1.00 9.09 4.02
C LEU A 49 2.15 8.10 3.84
N VAL A 50 2.79 7.63 4.91
CA VAL A 50 3.92 6.68 4.84
C VAL A 50 3.64 5.44 3.98
N PRO A 51 2.55 4.68 4.20
CA PRO A 51 2.24 3.51 3.36
C PRO A 51 1.83 3.88 1.92
N LEU A 52 1.39 5.11 1.67
CA LEU A 52 0.96 5.59 0.35
C LEU A 52 2.11 6.15 -0.49
N ILE A 53 3.19 6.63 0.12
CA ILE A 53 4.35 7.22 -0.57
C ILE A 53 4.91 6.27 -1.63
N GLY A 54 5.12 4.99 -1.30
CA GLY A 54 5.67 4.01 -2.25
C GLY A 54 4.82 3.86 -3.52
N PRO A 55 3.53 3.50 -3.40
CA PRO A 55 2.61 3.42 -4.54
C PRO A 55 2.52 4.74 -5.33
N VAL A 56 2.41 5.88 -4.65
CA VAL A 56 2.31 7.19 -5.30
C VAL A 56 3.58 7.53 -6.08
N LEU A 57 4.77 7.28 -5.53
CA LEU A 57 6.04 7.45 -6.25
C LEU A 57 6.13 6.51 -7.46
N TRP A 58 5.69 5.26 -7.32
CA TRP A 58 5.66 4.33 -8.45
C TRP A 58 4.77 4.88 -9.58
N PHE A 59 3.56 5.36 -9.25
CA PHE A 59 2.62 5.85 -10.26
C PHE A 59 3.08 7.14 -10.93
N THR A 60 3.76 8.01 -10.20
CA THR A 60 4.24 9.31 -10.71
C THR A 60 5.57 9.18 -11.46
N LEU A 61 6.55 8.44 -10.92
CA LEU A 61 7.91 8.36 -11.46
C LEU A 61 8.19 7.03 -12.17
N GLY A 62 7.73 5.91 -11.61
CA GLY A 62 7.99 4.56 -12.12
C GLY A 62 7.32 4.29 -13.46
N ARG A 63 6.07 4.74 -13.63
CA ARG A 63 5.33 4.63 -14.91
C ARG A 63 6.06 5.31 -16.07
N ALA A 64 6.71 6.44 -15.84
CA ALA A 64 7.38 7.21 -16.88
C ALA A 64 8.61 6.47 -17.47
N ASN A 65 9.23 5.60 -16.67
CA ASN A 65 10.44 4.85 -17.03
C ASN A 65 10.16 3.38 -17.37
N ALA A 66 8.89 2.97 -17.46
CA ALA A 66 8.53 1.60 -17.83
C ALA A 66 9.06 1.32 -19.26
N PRO A 67 9.91 0.29 -19.45
CA PRO A 67 10.43 -0.04 -20.78
C PRO A 67 9.28 -0.30 -21.74
N ARG A 68 9.12 0.56 -22.75
CA ARG A 68 8.28 0.22 -23.90
C ARG A 68 8.96 -0.96 -24.58
N ASN A 69 8.30 -2.11 -24.60
CA ASN A 69 8.71 -3.27 -25.40
C ASN A 69 8.74 -2.86 -26.89
N ARG A 70 9.88 -2.33 -27.35
CA ARG A 70 10.12 -1.87 -28.72
C ARG A 70 10.75 -2.97 -29.58
N ASP A 71 10.96 -4.15 -29.02
CA ASP A 71 11.74 -5.21 -29.66
C ASP A 71 10.86 -6.23 -30.40
N ALA A 72 9.53 -6.11 -30.31
CA ALA A 72 8.59 -7.00 -30.99
C ALA A 72 8.34 -6.64 -32.47
N THR A 73 8.86 -5.51 -32.95
CA THR A 73 8.51 -4.96 -34.29
C THR A 73 9.70 -4.76 -35.23
N SER A 74 10.94 -5.02 -34.80
CA SER A 74 12.14 -4.89 -35.64
C SER A 74 12.65 -6.23 -36.21
N ALA A 75 11.94 -7.33 -35.97
CA ALA A 75 12.30 -8.69 -36.42
C ALA A 75 11.34 -9.28 -37.48
N GLY A 76 10.54 -8.44 -38.14
CA GLY A 76 9.62 -8.83 -39.22
C GLY A 76 10.07 -8.32 -40.57
#